data_AF-A0A7X8WDG9-F1
#
_entry.id   AF-A0A7X8WDG9-F1
#
_cell.length_a   1.000
_cell.length_b   1.000
_cell.length_c   1.000
_cell.angle_alpha   90.00
_cell.angle_beta   90.00
_cell.angle_gamma   90.00
#
_symmetry.space_group_name_H-M   'P 1'
#
loop_
_entity.id
_entity.type
_entity.pdbx_description
1 polymer ?
#
loop_
_entity_poly.entity_id
_entity_poly.type
_entity_poly.pdbx_seq_one_letter_code
_entity_poly.pdbx_strand_id
1 'polypeptide(L)'
;LWGAIWGYVALDEDKDTVYGVYFSHESETPGLGAEIADSHFQSNFQGRRLMKGDDIGLSVVKAGRVSDATYQVDGITGGTITSNGVDDMLKNCLSQYHDFLTAK
;
A
#
# COMPACT_ATOMS: atom_id res chain seq x y z
N LEU A 1 -0.13 -12.12 8.17
CA LEU A 1 -0.63 -12.77 9.40
C LEU A 1 -0.29 -14.26 9.38
N TRP A 2 -0.69 -14.99 8.35
CA TRP A 2 -0.51 -16.45 8.27
C TRP A 2 0.65 -16.88 7.36
N GLY A 3 1.20 -15.95 6.57
CA GLY A 3 2.33 -16.18 5.69
C GLY A 3 2.85 -14.87 5.12
N ALA A 4 3.74 -14.99 4.14
CA ALA A 4 4.31 -13.82 3.47
C ALA A 4 3.23 -13.10 2.64
N ILE A 5 3.37 -11.78 2.55
CA ILE A 5 2.68 -10.93 1.57
C ILE A 5 3.72 -10.28 0.66
N TRP A 6 3.34 -9.98 -0.57
CA TRP A 6 4.22 -9.33 -1.54
C TRP A 6 3.42 -8.52 -2.54
N GLY A 7 4.12 -7.73 -3.35
CA GLY A 7 3.47 -6.96 -4.39
C GLY A 7 4.41 -6.11 -5.22
N TYR A 8 3.79 -5.34 -6.11
CA TYR A 8 4.43 -4.35 -6.97
C TYR A 8 3.68 -3.03 -6.87
N VAL A 9 4.40 -1.92 -6.90
CA VAL A 9 3.84 -0.56 -6.98
C VAL A 9 4.36 0.05 -8.27
N ALA A 10 3.44 0.46 -9.15
CA ALA A 10 3.75 1.20 -10.36
C ALA A 10 3.50 2.69 -10.11
N LEU A 11 4.44 3.51 -10.55
CA LEU A 11 4.40 4.97 -10.42
C LEU A 11 4.36 5.60 -11.81
N ASP A 12 3.75 6.77 -11.91
CA ASP A 12 3.80 7.62 -13.09
C ASP A 12 5.23 8.19 -13.30
N GLU A 13 5.42 8.94 -14.38
CA GLU A 13 6.70 9.55 -14.75
C GLU A 13 7.26 10.50 -13.68
N ASP A 14 6.41 11.03 -12.80
CA ASP A 14 6.80 11.89 -11.68
C ASP A 14 7.45 11.12 -10.51
N LYS A 15 7.54 9.78 -10.60
CA LYS A 15 8.06 8.85 -9.58
C LYS A 15 7.38 8.98 -8.22
N ASP A 16 6.13 9.46 -8.18
CA ASP A 16 5.44 9.71 -6.92
C ASP A 16 3.94 9.39 -7.02
N THR A 17 3.27 9.74 -8.10
CA THR A 17 1.87 9.41 -8.30
C THR A 17 1.74 7.91 -8.60
N VAL A 18 0.94 7.20 -7.80
CA VAL A 18 0.71 5.77 -7.94
C VAL A 18 -0.19 5.52 -9.16
N TYR A 19 0.37 4.89 -10.19
CA TYR A 19 -0.38 4.43 -11.35
C TYR A 19 -1.26 3.22 -10.99
N GLY A 20 -0.71 2.30 -10.18
CA GLY A 20 -1.43 1.12 -9.72
C GLY A 20 -0.57 0.25 -8.82
N VAL A 21 -1.21 -0.73 -8.18
CA VAL A 21 -0.54 -1.70 -7.31
C VAL A 21 -1.03 -3.10 -7.64
N TYR A 22 -0.20 -4.09 -7.32
CA TYR A 22 -0.57 -5.49 -7.27
C TYR A 22 -0.12 -6.05 -5.93
N PHE A 23 -1.01 -6.64 -5.15
CA PHE A 23 -0.66 -7.35 -3.93
C PHE A 23 -1.09 -8.81 -4.01
N SER A 24 -0.36 -9.66 -3.31
CA SER A 24 -0.68 -11.06 -3.15
C SER A 24 -0.13 -11.57 -1.82
N HIS A 25 -0.48 -12.81 -1.49
CA HIS A 25 -0.17 -13.42 -0.22
C HIS A 25 -0.07 -14.93 -0.35
N GLU A 26 0.62 -15.54 0.61
CA GLU A 26 0.76 -16.99 0.68
C GLU A 26 -0.52 -17.67 1.17
N SER A 27 -1.08 -17.18 2.29
CA SER A 27 -2.08 -17.95 3.05
C SER A 27 -3.03 -17.10 3.89
N GLU A 28 -3.21 -15.82 3.55
CA GLU A 28 -4.20 -14.98 4.24
C GLU A 28 -5.61 -15.56 4.09
N THR A 29 -6.46 -15.29 5.08
CA THR A 29 -7.78 -15.92 5.17
C THR A 29 -8.77 -15.27 4.18
N PRO A 30 -9.45 -16.07 3.32
CA PRO A 30 -10.52 -15.59 2.45
C PRO A 30 -11.62 -14.84 3.22
N GLY A 31 -12.09 -13.71 2.67
CA GLY A 31 -13.09 -12.84 3.31
C GLY A 31 -12.57 -12.00 4.49
N LEU A 32 -11.25 -12.00 4.72
CA LEU A 32 -10.56 -11.15 5.70
C LEU A 32 -9.28 -10.60 5.04
N GLY A 33 -8.10 -11.07 5.46
CA GLY A 33 -6.82 -10.59 4.95
C GLY A 33 -6.58 -10.86 3.47
N ALA A 34 -7.17 -11.93 2.91
CA ALA A 34 -6.95 -12.28 1.51
C ALA A 34 -7.44 -11.22 0.52
N GLU A 35 -8.37 -10.35 0.95
CA GLU A 35 -8.95 -9.30 0.12
C GLU A 35 -7.93 -8.24 -0.32
N ILE A 36 -6.69 -8.25 0.23
CA ILE A 36 -5.60 -7.43 -0.32
C ILE A 36 -5.29 -7.76 -1.79
N ALA A 37 -5.58 -8.99 -2.23
CA ALA A 37 -5.38 -9.44 -3.60
C ALA A 37 -6.53 -9.00 -4.53
N ASP A 38 -7.62 -8.47 -3.99
CA ASP A 38 -8.81 -8.12 -4.75
C ASP A 38 -8.73 -6.72 -5.35
N SER A 39 -9.38 -6.55 -6.51
CA SER A 39 -9.38 -5.28 -7.24
C SER A 39 -9.96 -4.13 -6.44
N HIS A 40 -10.99 -4.38 -5.62
CA HIS A 40 -11.62 -3.36 -4.78
C HIS A 40 -10.63 -2.70 -3.82
N PHE A 41 -9.71 -3.48 -3.24
CA PHE A 41 -8.68 -2.95 -2.35
C PHE A 41 -7.58 -2.24 -3.15
N GLN A 42 -7.02 -2.91 -4.16
CA GLN A 42 -5.88 -2.40 -4.94
C GLN A 42 -6.21 -1.12 -5.71
N SER A 43 -7.44 -0.96 -6.21
CA SER A 43 -7.86 0.25 -6.92
C SER A 43 -7.82 1.51 -6.06
N ASN A 44 -7.90 1.38 -4.72
CA ASN A 44 -7.89 2.54 -3.83
C ASN A 44 -6.53 3.27 -3.80
N PHE A 45 -5.47 2.64 -4.30
CA PHE A 45 -4.13 3.19 -4.36
C PHE A 45 -3.90 4.06 -5.61
N GLN A 46 -4.69 3.90 -6.66
CA GLN A 46 -4.51 4.65 -7.89
C GLN A 46 -4.70 6.16 -7.64
N GLY A 47 -3.74 6.96 -8.10
CA GLY A 47 -3.71 8.42 -7.92
C GLY A 47 -3.30 8.89 -6.53
N ARG A 48 -2.95 7.99 -5.60
CA ARG A 48 -2.31 8.37 -4.33
C ARG A 48 -0.88 8.81 -4.58
N ARG A 49 -0.33 9.63 -3.70
CA ARG A 49 1.09 10.00 -3.71
C ARG A 49 1.90 9.07 -2.82
N LEU A 50 3.13 8.81 -3.24
CA LEU A 50 4.09 7.97 -2.55
C LEU A 50 4.79 8.73 -1.42
N MET A 51 5.26 9.94 -1.70
CA MET A 51 6.20 10.71 -0.87
C MET A 51 5.51 11.86 -0.16
N LYS A 52 5.66 11.95 1.17
CA LYS A 52 5.21 13.09 1.97
C LYS A 52 6.42 13.82 2.54
N GLY A 53 6.92 14.78 1.77
CA GLY A 53 8.23 15.36 2.05
C GLY A 53 9.32 14.38 1.65
N ASP A 54 10.19 13.99 2.59
CA ASP A 54 11.29 13.06 2.36
C ASP A 54 10.97 11.61 2.76
N ASP A 55 9.80 11.39 3.36
CA ASP A 55 9.35 10.08 3.86
C ASP A 55 8.34 9.41 2.93
N ILE A 56 8.25 8.07 3.00
CA ILE A 56 7.15 7.31 2.39
C ILE A 56 5.85 7.67 3.12
N GLY A 57 5.00 8.46 2.45
CA GLY A 57 3.70 8.90 2.96
C GLY A 57 2.59 7.89 2.68
N LEU A 58 2.70 7.12 1.59
CA LEU A 58 1.71 6.12 1.20
C LEU A 58 1.50 5.12 2.33
N SER A 59 0.24 4.97 2.77
CA SER A 59 -0.08 4.18 3.96
C SER A 59 -1.46 3.55 3.89
N VAL A 60 -1.60 2.43 4.62
CA VAL A 60 -2.87 1.75 4.82
C VAL A 60 -3.31 1.99 6.25
N VAL A 61 -4.49 2.60 6.41
CA VAL A 61 -5.07 2.90 7.73
C VAL A 61 -6.30 2.04 7.99
N LYS A 62 -6.75 1.96 9.25
CA LYS A 62 -7.98 1.23 9.58
C LYS A 62 -9.16 1.72 8.71
N ALA A 63 -9.96 0.79 8.20
CA ALA A 63 -11.15 1.10 7.40
C ALA A 63 -12.04 2.20 8.03
N GLY A 64 -12.41 3.21 7.23
CA GLY A 64 -13.18 4.37 7.64
C GLY A 64 -12.40 5.39 8.46
N ARG A 65 -11.06 5.35 8.43
CA ARG A 65 -10.18 6.27 9.18
C ARG A 65 -9.18 7.03 8.30
N VAL A 66 -9.34 6.99 6.98
CA VAL A 66 -8.60 7.88 6.08
C VAL A 66 -8.85 9.33 6.51
N SER A 67 -7.75 10.03 6.78
CA SER A 67 -7.73 11.44 7.20
C SER A 67 -7.04 12.34 6.17
N ASP A 68 -6.15 11.75 5.36
CA ASP A 68 -5.45 12.41 4.26
C ASP A 68 -5.45 11.48 3.04
N ALA A 69 -6.49 11.59 2.21
CA ALA A 69 -6.67 10.77 1.02
C ALA A 69 -5.60 10.98 -0.06
N THR A 70 -4.68 11.94 0.12
CA THR A 70 -3.52 12.08 -0.77
C THR A 70 -2.60 10.87 -0.64
N TYR A 71 -2.44 10.34 0.58
CA TYR A 71 -1.46 9.28 0.89
C TYR A 71 -2.09 8.05 1.54
N GLN A 72 -3.27 8.18 2.14
CA GLN A 72 -3.88 7.11 2.92
C GLN A 72 -4.94 6.36 2.12
N VAL A 73 -4.95 5.04 2.30
CA VAL A 73 -5.95 4.10 1.79
C VAL A 73 -6.59 3.38 2.96
N ASP A 74 -7.89 3.12 2.85
CA ASP A 74 -8.60 2.27 3.82
C ASP A 74 -8.13 0.82 3.72
N GLY A 75 -7.81 0.23 4.86
CA GLY A 75 -7.54 -1.19 5.03
C GLY A 75 -8.80 -2.05 4.96
N ILE A 76 -8.62 -3.36 5.04
CA ILE A 76 -9.72 -4.32 4.99
C ILE A 76 -10.43 -4.41 6.34
N THR A 77 -11.76 -4.32 6.34
CA THR A 77 -12.57 -4.53 7.55
C THR A 77 -12.42 -5.98 8.02
N GLY A 78 -12.01 -6.19 9.28
CA GLY A 78 -11.72 -7.53 9.81
C GLY A 78 -10.33 -8.06 9.45
N GLY A 79 -9.65 -7.46 8.46
CA GLY A 79 -8.29 -7.77 8.03
C GLY A 79 -7.22 -6.83 8.59
N THR A 80 -7.37 -6.36 9.83
CA THR A 80 -6.49 -5.32 10.41
C THR A 80 -5.01 -5.72 10.42
N ILE A 81 -4.68 -6.96 10.80
CA ILE A 81 -3.27 -7.38 10.88
C ILE A 81 -2.64 -7.44 9.48
N THR A 82 -3.39 -7.93 8.49
CA THR A 82 -2.94 -7.96 7.10
C THR A 82 -2.79 -6.56 6.53
N SER A 83 -3.74 -5.65 6.84
CA SER A 83 -3.69 -4.25 6.43
C SER A 83 -2.45 -3.53 7.00
N ASN A 84 -2.16 -3.75 8.29
CA ASN A 84 -0.94 -3.24 8.91
C ASN A 84 0.31 -3.86 8.25
N GLY A 85 0.27 -5.16 7.91
CA GLY A 85 1.35 -5.81 7.18
C GLY A 85 1.62 -5.17 5.81
N VAL A 86 0.57 -4.79 5.07
CA VAL A 86 0.72 -4.07 3.79
C VAL A 86 1.32 -2.69 4.03
N ASP A 87 0.86 -1.95 5.04
CA ASP A 87 1.43 -0.65 5.43
C ASP A 87 2.93 -0.75 5.74
N ASP A 88 3.31 -1.74 6.56
CA ASP A 88 4.70 -2.00 6.92
C ASP A 88 5.53 -2.43 5.70
N MET A 89 4.98 -3.29 4.83
CA MET A 89 5.64 -3.72 3.60
C MET A 89 5.93 -2.52 2.68
N LEU A 90 4.96 -1.63 2.49
CA LEU A 90 5.13 -0.44 1.66
C LEU A 90 6.26 0.44 2.21
N LYS A 91 6.24 0.76 3.50
CA LYS A 91 7.27 1.59 4.14
C LYS A 91 8.66 0.95 4.07
N ASN A 92 8.77 -0.34 4.40
CA ASN A 92 10.04 -1.04 4.45
C ASN A 92 10.65 -1.29 3.06
N CYS A 93 9.81 -1.60 2.06
CA CYS A 93 10.32 -1.87 0.71
C CYS A 93 10.62 -0.55 -0.02
N LEU A 94 9.73 0.44 0.02
CA LEU A 94 9.87 1.65 -0.79
C LEU A 94 10.94 2.60 -0.25
N SER A 95 11.18 2.61 1.07
CA SER A 95 12.30 3.36 1.65
C SER A 95 13.67 2.93 1.11
N GLN A 96 13.83 1.68 0.68
CA GLN A 96 15.07 1.20 0.06
C GLN A 96 15.28 1.76 -1.36
N TYR A 97 14.23 2.29 -1.99
CA TYR A 97 14.29 2.96 -3.29
C TYR A 97 14.34 4.49 -3.16
N HIS A 98 14.48 5.04 -1.95
CA HIS A 98 14.42 6.50 -1.71
C HIS A 98 15.34 7.30 -2.64
N ASP A 99 16.61 6.93 -2.77
CA ASP A 99 17.57 7.61 -3.65
C ASP A 99 17.11 7.60 -5.12
N PHE A 100 16.54 6.49 -5.58
CA PHE A 100 16.04 6.36 -6.96
C PHE A 100 14.79 7.23 -7.20
N LEU A 101 13.90 7.27 -6.22
CA LEU A 101 12.64 8.02 -6.25
C LEU A 101 12.87 9.53 -6.16
N THR A 102 13.89 9.96 -5.41
CA THR A 102 14.22 11.39 -5.22
C THR A 102 15.28 11.91 -6.21
N ALA A 103 15.95 11.02 -6.95
CA ALA A 103 16.89 11.41 -8.00
C ALA A 103 16.19 12.18 -9.12
N LYS A 104 16.74 13.37 -9.41
CA LYS A 104 16.33 14.29 -10.48
C LYS A 104 16.89 13.90 -11.84
#